data_AF-A0A2P6RNT3-F1
#
_entry.id   AF-A0A2P6RNT3-F1
#
_cell.length_a   1.000
_cell.length_b   1.000
_cell.length_c   1.000
_cell.angle_alpha   90.00
_cell.angle_beta   90.00
_cell.angle_gamma   90.00
#
_symmetry.space_group_name_H-M   'P 1'
#
loop_
_entity.id
_entity.type
_entity.pdbx_description
1 polymer ?
#
loop_
_entity_poly.entity_id
_entity_poly.type
_entity_poly.pdbx_seq_one_letter_code
_entity_poly.pdbx_strand_id
1 'polypeptide(L)'
;MVLTTHFIDDNWVLHKRILNFCVIPSHKGEAIAKLLEDCLLEWGIEKILTVTVDNASSNDVALKELSRRMGDWGVPNAVLHKGKNLQMRCVAHILNLIVNDGLSVMKIFIGAIRNAVRYVRSSPQRLDFFKECVERVKLECKGLVILDVPTRWNSTFLMLERALKFQKAFDRMVEEDACNFCAWLEGAKGEKPKEGPPASVDWQYGEQFMDFLRPFYEITLKVCCSNSPTVHSTFGDILSIYGLLQEQKNPCLFEIASPMQDKFLKYWGSFDKLNHYLFIAIVLDPRHKLEKVVDYFEILDDGDMNENVEANTKTVKDLLYDLYKVYEEEGRESGVGEVVGSQVSSERTSSSSKGLTELEKRLKEKEQRRRAMKAGIVNNDVDRYLGDPIEGDGEDFDLLNWWRVNGVCKYPILARIARDVLAIPVSTIASESSFSTSGRIIDPYRSSLRVKMCIYIICLLLRRWSCVKKRKEVI
;
A
#
# COMPACT_ATOMS: atom_id res chain seq x y z
N MET A 1 13.04 -6.83 12.71
CA MET A 1 12.64 -6.45 11.34
C MET A 1 12.10 -7.68 10.61
N VAL A 2 11.10 -7.51 9.77
CA VAL A 2 10.64 -8.54 8.83
C VAL A 2 10.86 -8.01 7.43
N LEU A 3 11.49 -8.81 6.58
CA LEU A 3 11.61 -8.52 5.16
C LEU A 3 10.63 -9.39 4.39
N THR A 4 9.79 -8.76 3.58
CA THR A 4 8.78 -9.42 2.75
C THR A 4 8.94 -8.95 1.31
N THR A 5 9.01 -9.87 0.37
CA THR A 5 8.98 -9.57 -1.06
C THR A 5 7.55 -9.62 -1.58
N HIS A 6 7.28 -8.73 -2.52
CA HIS A 6 6.02 -8.61 -3.25
C HIS A 6 6.31 -8.63 -4.73
N PHE A 7 5.64 -9.50 -5.48
CA PHE A 7 5.79 -9.62 -6.93
C PHE A 7 4.52 -10.21 -7.53
N ILE A 8 4.28 -9.97 -8.81
CA ILE A 8 3.21 -10.63 -9.58
C ILE A 8 3.88 -11.67 -10.47
N ASP A 9 3.32 -12.89 -10.56
CA ASP A 9 3.87 -13.97 -11.41
C ASP A 9 3.40 -13.86 -12.87
N ASP A 10 3.84 -14.81 -13.72
CA ASP A 10 3.41 -14.87 -15.13
C ASP A 10 1.90 -15.14 -15.31
N ASN A 11 1.25 -15.67 -14.27
CA ASN A 11 -0.19 -15.89 -14.26
C ASN A 11 -0.97 -14.67 -13.75
N TRP A 12 -0.29 -13.54 -13.51
CA TRP A 12 -0.87 -12.32 -12.97
C TRP A 12 -1.43 -12.47 -11.56
N VAL A 13 -0.83 -13.36 -10.77
CA VAL A 13 -1.19 -13.56 -9.36
C VAL A 13 -0.24 -12.77 -8.47
N LEU A 14 -0.80 -11.88 -7.64
CA LEU A 14 -0.03 -11.14 -6.64
C LEU A 14 0.48 -12.09 -5.55
N HIS A 15 1.78 -12.10 -5.35
CA HIS A 15 2.46 -12.86 -4.33
C HIS A 15 3.09 -11.95 -3.29
N LYS A 16 2.88 -12.35 -2.04
CA LYS A 16 3.57 -11.85 -0.87
C LYS A 16 4.31 -13.01 -0.22
N ARG A 17 5.62 -12.88 0.00
CA ARG A 17 6.46 -13.92 0.62
C ARG A 17 7.41 -13.31 1.64
N ILE A 18 7.42 -13.85 2.84
CA ILE A 18 8.38 -13.42 3.87
C ILE A 18 9.74 -14.04 3.53
N LEU A 19 10.75 -13.19 3.40
CA LEU A 19 12.12 -13.60 3.13
C LEU A 19 12.85 -13.93 4.44
N ASN A 20 12.74 -13.06 5.43
CA ASN A 20 13.49 -13.21 6.68
C ASN A 20 12.87 -12.46 7.87
N PHE A 21 13.17 -12.95 9.07
CA PHE A 21 12.98 -12.22 10.33
C PHE A 21 14.36 -11.87 10.88
N CYS A 22 14.78 -10.62 10.71
CA CYS A 22 16.09 -10.15 11.13
C CYS A 22 16.00 -9.48 12.51
N VAL A 23 16.83 -9.92 13.45
CA VAL A 23 17.09 -9.15 14.68
C VAL A 23 17.98 -7.98 14.29
N ILE A 24 17.51 -6.74 14.52
CA ILE A 24 18.31 -5.56 14.25
C ILE A 24 19.25 -5.35 15.45
N PRO A 25 20.59 -5.40 15.26
CA PRO A 25 21.54 -5.21 16.36
C PRO A 25 21.65 -3.73 16.76
N SER A 26 21.29 -2.80 15.86
CA SER A 26 21.34 -1.36 16.07
C SER A 26 20.35 -0.66 15.15
N HIS A 27 19.60 0.31 15.67
CA HIS A 27 18.64 1.11 14.89
C HIS A 27 19.29 2.18 13.99
N LYS A 28 20.62 2.12 13.79
CA LYS A 28 21.34 2.98 12.84
C LYS A 28 21.06 2.53 11.40
N GLY A 29 20.91 3.50 10.50
CA GLY A 29 20.54 3.24 9.10
C GLY A 29 21.51 2.32 8.37
N GLU A 30 22.82 2.45 8.62
CA GLU A 30 23.87 1.63 7.99
C GLU A 30 23.77 0.15 8.40
N ALA A 31 23.41 -0.11 9.66
CA ALA A 31 23.20 -1.47 10.15
C ALA A 31 21.97 -2.10 9.51
N ILE A 32 20.89 -1.32 9.31
CA ILE A 32 19.69 -1.76 8.61
C ILE A 32 20.02 -2.05 7.13
N ALA A 33 20.75 -1.16 6.45
CA ALA A 33 21.15 -1.32 5.05
C ALA A 33 21.96 -2.60 4.84
N LYS A 34 22.95 -2.86 5.70
CA LYS A 34 23.75 -4.09 5.65
C LYS A 34 22.89 -5.34 5.82
N LEU A 35 21.96 -5.34 6.78
CA LEU A 35 21.05 -6.47 6.98
C LEU A 35 20.13 -6.71 5.77
N LEU A 36 19.69 -5.64 5.10
CA LEU A 36 18.90 -5.75 3.88
C LEU A 36 19.73 -6.34 2.75
N GLU A 37 20.95 -5.84 2.53
CA GLU A 37 21.90 -6.37 1.54
C GLU A 37 22.21 -7.86 1.79
N ASP A 38 22.60 -8.23 3.01
CA ASP A 38 22.90 -9.63 3.37
C ASP A 38 21.70 -10.54 3.05
N CYS A 39 20.48 -10.07 3.36
CA CYS A 39 19.26 -10.83 3.08
C CYS A 39 18.96 -10.94 1.57
N LEU A 40 19.19 -9.89 0.79
CA LEU A 40 18.98 -9.93 -0.66
C LEU A 40 19.98 -10.89 -1.33
N LEU A 41 21.26 -10.84 -0.93
CA LEU A 41 22.31 -11.74 -1.41
C LEU A 41 22.02 -13.21 -1.05
N GLU A 42 21.58 -13.49 0.18
CA GLU A 42 21.21 -14.85 0.62
C GLU A 42 20.10 -15.47 -0.25
N TRP A 43 19.16 -14.65 -0.73
CA TRP A 43 18.06 -15.07 -1.58
C TRP A 43 18.37 -15.01 -3.08
N GLY A 44 19.55 -14.50 -3.47
CA GLY A 44 19.92 -14.27 -4.87
C GLY A 44 19.08 -13.20 -5.56
N ILE A 45 18.61 -12.20 -4.81
CA ILE A 45 17.84 -11.07 -5.34
C ILE A 45 18.82 -9.96 -5.70
N GLU A 46 19.03 -9.77 -7.00
CA GLU A 46 20.03 -8.83 -7.52
C GLU A 46 19.44 -7.47 -7.90
N LYS A 47 18.11 -7.40 -8.11
CA LYS A 47 17.39 -6.20 -8.54
C LYS A 47 16.17 -5.94 -7.68
N ILE A 48 15.94 -4.68 -7.33
CA ILE A 48 14.71 -4.24 -6.64
C ILE A 48 14.17 -2.95 -7.26
N LEU A 49 12.84 -2.86 -7.35
CA LEU A 49 12.16 -1.67 -7.85
C LEU A 49 12.01 -0.60 -6.73
N THR A 50 11.54 -1.03 -5.56
CA THR A 50 11.23 -0.16 -4.43
C THR A 50 11.28 -0.95 -3.12
N VAL A 51 11.37 -0.23 -1.99
CA VAL A 51 11.29 -0.76 -0.64
C VAL A 51 10.32 0.10 0.17
N THR A 52 9.29 -0.56 0.72
CA THR A 52 8.28 0.09 1.55
C THR A 52 8.66 0.02 3.01
N VAL A 53 8.76 1.17 3.67
CA VAL A 53 9.23 1.30 5.06
C VAL A 53 8.34 2.25 5.85
N ASP A 54 8.38 2.15 7.18
CA ASP A 54 7.76 3.16 8.04
C ASP A 54 8.53 4.50 7.95
N ASN A 55 7.99 5.54 8.59
CA ASN A 55 8.54 6.90 8.46
C ASN A 55 9.63 7.23 9.49
N ALA A 56 10.31 6.23 10.04
CA ALA A 56 11.48 6.45 10.88
C ALA A 56 12.63 7.05 10.05
N SER A 57 13.29 8.09 10.57
CA SER A 57 14.39 8.78 9.89
C SER A 57 15.60 7.87 9.62
N SER A 58 15.80 6.83 10.41
CA SER A 58 16.83 5.81 10.18
C SER A 58 16.66 5.11 8.82
N ASN A 59 15.44 5.00 8.31
CA ASN A 59 15.17 4.35 7.03
C ASN A 59 15.61 5.20 5.85
N ASP A 60 15.58 6.53 5.98
CA ASP A 60 16.07 7.44 4.94
C ASP A 60 17.58 7.22 4.73
N VAL A 61 18.35 7.02 5.81
CA VAL A 61 19.77 6.68 5.75
C VAL A 61 19.97 5.25 5.23
N ALA A 62 19.17 4.30 5.72
CA ALA A 62 19.28 2.89 5.34
C ALA A 62 19.08 2.67 3.84
N LEU A 63 18.07 3.30 3.23
CA LEU A 63 17.77 3.10 1.81
C LEU A 63 18.75 3.84 0.90
N LYS A 64 19.28 4.98 1.32
CA LYS A 64 20.39 5.65 0.62
C LYS A 64 21.64 4.76 0.60
N GLU A 65 22.00 4.19 1.74
CA GLU A 65 23.15 3.30 1.85
C GLU A 65 22.93 1.96 1.12
N LEU A 66 21.71 1.41 1.16
CA LEU A 66 21.36 0.22 0.39
C LEU A 66 21.49 0.48 -1.12
N SER A 67 20.95 1.61 -1.61
CA SER A 67 21.07 1.98 -3.02
C SER A 67 22.52 2.12 -3.45
N ARG A 68 23.38 2.68 -2.58
CA ARG A 68 24.83 2.80 -2.84
C ARG A 68 25.47 1.42 -2.96
N ARG A 69 25.22 0.53 -1.99
CA ARG A 69 25.76 -0.84 -1.95
C ARG A 69 25.34 -1.68 -3.15
N MET A 70 24.06 -1.64 -3.50
CA MET A 70 23.55 -2.35 -4.69
C MET A 70 24.14 -1.80 -5.99
N GLY A 71 24.51 -0.52 -6.04
CA GLY A 71 25.25 0.06 -7.15
C GLY A 71 26.65 -0.54 -7.34
N ASP A 72 27.23 -1.12 -6.30
CA ASP A 72 28.55 -1.77 -6.33
C ASP A 72 28.47 -3.24 -6.80
N TRP A 73 27.26 -3.83 -6.96
CA TRP A 73 27.09 -5.26 -7.27
C TRP A 73 27.47 -5.66 -8.70
N GLY A 74 27.83 -4.72 -9.57
CA GLY A 74 28.16 -4.99 -10.97
C GLY A 74 26.96 -5.46 -11.82
N VAL A 75 25.74 -5.37 -11.27
CA VAL A 75 24.49 -5.72 -11.94
C VAL A 75 23.88 -4.44 -12.53
N PRO A 76 23.69 -4.36 -13.86
CA PRO A 76 23.04 -3.22 -14.48
C PRO A 76 21.64 -3.01 -13.89
N ASN A 77 21.33 -1.77 -13.52
CA ASN A 77 20.03 -1.38 -12.96
C ASN A 77 19.61 -2.19 -11.72
N ALA A 78 20.57 -2.63 -10.88
CA ALA A 78 20.29 -3.23 -9.56
C ALA A 78 19.28 -2.42 -8.75
N VAL A 79 19.38 -1.09 -8.83
CA VAL A 79 18.36 -0.14 -8.41
C VAL A 79 18.13 0.87 -9.53
N LEU A 80 16.87 1.00 -9.95
CA LEU A 80 16.46 1.93 -11.01
C LEU A 80 16.70 3.40 -10.60
N HIS A 81 17.12 4.23 -11.56
CA HIS A 81 17.30 5.68 -11.40
C HIS A 81 18.17 6.08 -10.19
N LYS A 82 19.21 5.30 -9.88
CA LYS A 82 20.10 5.54 -8.72
C LYS A 82 19.35 5.68 -7.39
N GLY A 83 18.20 5.02 -7.29
CA GLY A 83 17.39 4.97 -6.08
C GLY A 83 16.46 6.16 -5.84
N LYS A 84 16.26 7.06 -6.82
CA LYS A 84 15.36 8.23 -6.67
C LYS A 84 13.96 7.86 -6.15
N ASN A 85 13.39 6.75 -6.64
CA ASN A 85 12.08 6.22 -6.24
C ASN A 85 12.19 4.91 -5.41
N LEU A 86 13.36 4.64 -4.80
CA LEU A 86 13.58 3.42 -4.03
C LEU A 86 12.72 3.39 -2.77
N GLN A 87 12.53 4.53 -2.09
CA GLN A 87 11.78 4.58 -0.84
C GLN A 87 10.29 4.80 -1.09
N MET A 88 9.47 3.80 -0.78
CA MET A 88 8.02 3.96 -0.62
C MET A 88 7.71 4.17 0.86
N ARG A 89 7.12 5.32 1.21
CA ARG A 89 6.70 5.58 2.59
C ARG A 89 5.40 4.84 2.88
N CYS A 90 5.31 4.20 4.04
CA CYS A 90 4.10 3.50 4.47
C CYS A 90 2.92 4.47 4.64
N VAL A 91 1.94 4.40 3.74
CA VAL A 91 0.73 5.23 3.74
C VAL A 91 -0.05 5.03 5.03
N ALA A 92 -0.25 3.78 5.46
CA ALA A 92 -0.97 3.50 6.69
C ALA A 92 -0.29 4.09 7.95
N HIS A 93 1.05 4.16 7.95
CA HIS A 93 1.79 4.82 9.02
C HIS A 93 1.62 6.35 8.97
N ILE A 94 1.63 6.96 7.77
CA ILE A 94 1.33 8.40 7.61
C ILE A 94 -0.08 8.71 8.10
N LEU A 95 -1.08 7.91 7.71
CA LEU A 95 -2.47 8.05 8.18
C LEU A 95 -2.56 7.95 9.71
N ASN A 96 -1.84 7.00 10.31
CA ASN A 96 -1.75 6.91 11.78
C ASN A 96 -1.15 8.20 12.38
N LEU A 97 -0.11 8.78 11.80
CA LEU A 97 0.46 10.04 12.31
C LEU A 97 -0.52 11.21 12.17
N ILE A 98 -1.22 11.31 11.04
CA ILE A 98 -2.25 12.34 10.81
C ILE A 98 -3.36 12.20 11.85
N VAL A 99 -3.96 11.01 11.98
CA VAL A 99 -5.07 10.79 12.93
C VAL A 99 -4.65 11.00 14.39
N ASN A 100 -3.41 10.66 14.76
CA ASN A 100 -2.93 10.89 16.13
C ASN A 100 -2.84 12.38 16.48
N ASP A 101 -2.53 13.25 15.53
CA ASP A 101 -2.58 14.70 15.75
C ASP A 101 -4.02 15.16 16.04
N GLY A 102 -5.02 14.66 15.29
CA GLY A 102 -6.44 14.93 15.59
C GLY A 102 -6.90 14.35 16.93
N LEU A 103 -6.48 13.11 17.26
CA LEU A 103 -6.77 12.47 18.54
C LEU A 103 -6.20 13.26 19.73
N SER A 104 -5.11 13.99 19.53
CA SER A 104 -4.49 14.80 20.59
C SER A 104 -5.39 15.97 21.02
N VAL A 105 -6.13 16.56 20.07
CA VAL A 105 -7.13 17.61 20.32
C VAL A 105 -8.33 17.02 21.08
N MET A 106 -8.76 15.82 20.70
CA MET A 106 -9.92 15.13 21.29
C MET A 106 -9.63 14.33 22.56
N LYS A 107 -8.44 14.51 23.16
CA LYS A 107 -7.93 13.65 24.23
C LYS A 107 -8.83 13.59 25.47
N ILE A 108 -9.44 14.72 25.86
CA ILE A 108 -10.30 14.80 27.06
C ILE A 108 -11.62 14.05 26.82
N PHE A 109 -12.33 14.38 25.74
CA PHE A 109 -13.62 13.77 25.40
C PHE A 109 -13.51 12.26 25.17
N ILE A 110 -12.53 11.82 24.39
CA ILE A 110 -12.26 10.38 24.19
C ILE A 110 -11.76 9.74 25.48
N GLY A 111 -11.04 10.50 26.32
CA GLY A 111 -10.59 10.09 27.64
C GLY A 111 -11.74 9.63 28.53
N ALA A 112 -12.81 10.42 28.62
CA ALA A 112 -13.99 10.10 29.42
C ALA A 112 -14.66 8.80 28.94
N ILE A 113 -14.97 8.69 27.64
CA ILE A 113 -15.58 7.48 27.05
C ILE A 113 -14.69 6.26 27.27
N ARG A 114 -13.38 6.40 27.01
CA ARG A 114 -12.40 5.31 27.21
C ARG A 114 -12.37 4.84 28.65
N ASN A 115 -12.44 5.76 29.61
CA ASN A 115 -12.43 5.40 31.03
C ASN A 115 -13.72 4.69 31.46
N ALA A 116 -14.87 5.06 30.90
CA ALA A 116 -16.11 4.30 31.10
C ALA A 116 -15.98 2.86 30.55
N VAL A 117 -15.45 2.69 29.34
CA VAL A 117 -15.18 1.35 28.77
C VAL A 117 -14.19 0.56 29.64
N ARG A 118 -13.12 1.21 30.13
CA ARG A 118 -12.14 0.59 31.04
C ARG A 118 -12.76 0.15 32.35
N TYR A 119 -13.66 0.95 32.93
CA TYR A 119 -14.38 0.59 34.14
C TYR A 119 -15.16 -0.72 33.93
N VAL A 120 -16.00 -0.77 32.89
CA VAL A 120 -16.78 -1.97 32.53
C VAL A 120 -15.89 -3.19 32.33
N ARG A 121 -14.70 -3.01 31.71
CA ARG A 121 -13.78 -4.10 31.37
C ARG A 121 -12.78 -4.47 32.48
N SER A 122 -12.78 -3.74 33.59
CA SER A 122 -11.79 -3.92 34.67
C SER A 122 -12.05 -5.14 35.56
N SER A 123 -13.30 -5.62 35.65
CA SER A 123 -13.63 -6.87 36.36
C SER A 123 -14.83 -7.59 35.73
N PRO A 124 -14.94 -8.91 35.89
CA PRO A 124 -16.13 -9.66 35.44
C PRO A 124 -17.41 -9.13 36.06
N GLN A 125 -17.40 -8.76 37.35
CA GLN A 125 -18.58 -8.24 38.04
C GLN A 125 -19.09 -6.92 37.43
N ARG A 126 -18.17 -6.01 37.08
CA ARG A 126 -18.54 -4.74 36.41
C ARG A 126 -19.05 -4.98 35.01
N LEU A 127 -18.50 -5.95 34.30
CA LEU A 127 -18.98 -6.34 32.98
C LEU A 127 -20.38 -6.94 33.04
N ASP A 128 -20.65 -7.81 34.03
CA ASP A 128 -21.96 -8.43 34.20
C ASP A 128 -23.01 -7.40 34.63
N PHE A 129 -22.67 -6.51 35.56
CA PHE A 129 -23.52 -5.36 35.90
C PHE A 129 -23.84 -4.50 34.67
N PHE A 130 -22.85 -4.19 33.84
CA PHE A 130 -23.09 -3.42 32.61
C PHE A 130 -24.01 -4.17 31.62
N LYS A 131 -23.90 -5.49 31.51
CA LYS A 131 -24.84 -6.29 30.69
C LYS A 131 -26.27 -6.16 31.23
N GLU A 132 -26.46 -6.18 32.54
CA GLU A 132 -27.79 -5.92 33.13
C GLU A 132 -28.31 -4.53 32.76
N CYS A 133 -27.45 -3.50 32.79
CA CYS A 133 -27.82 -2.16 32.33
C CYS A 133 -28.27 -2.19 30.86
N VAL A 134 -27.53 -2.87 29.97
CA VAL A 134 -27.87 -3.04 28.54
C VAL A 134 -29.23 -3.71 28.35
N GLU A 135 -29.52 -4.77 29.12
CA GLU A 135 -30.81 -5.47 29.09
C GLU A 135 -31.96 -4.57 29.56
N ARG A 136 -31.75 -3.80 30.64
CA ARG A 136 -32.78 -2.89 31.19
C ARG A 136 -33.13 -1.76 30.24
N VAL A 137 -32.15 -1.23 29.49
CA VAL A 137 -32.40 -0.20 28.46
C VAL A 137 -32.89 -0.80 27.13
N LYS A 138 -33.06 -2.13 27.05
CA LYS A 138 -33.58 -2.87 25.90
C LYS A 138 -32.84 -2.57 24.59
N LEU A 139 -31.50 -2.45 24.66
CA LEU A 139 -30.69 -2.24 23.46
C LEU A 139 -30.65 -3.52 22.61
N GLU A 140 -30.87 -3.38 21.30
CA GLU A 140 -30.80 -4.50 20.36
C GLU A 140 -29.34 -4.96 20.09
N CYS A 141 -28.35 -4.17 20.47
CA CYS A 141 -26.95 -4.47 20.23
C CYS A 141 -26.45 -5.62 21.12
N LYS A 142 -26.22 -6.80 20.53
CA LYS A 142 -25.74 -8.01 21.23
C LYS A 142 -24.21 -8.08 21.44
N GLY A 143 -23.49 -7.01 21.11
CA GLY A 143 -22.03 -6.94 21.23
C GLY A 143 -21.56 -6.67 22.66
N LEU A 144 -20.24 -6.67 22.87
CA LEU A 144 -19.61 -6.15 24.09
C LEU A 144 -18.84 -4.87 23.75
N VAL A 145 -18.66 -4.01 24.75
CA VAL A 145 -17.70 -2.90 24.66
C VAL A 145 -16.28 -3.45 24.53
N ILE A 146 -15.45 -2.77 23.74
CA ILE A 146 -14.08 -3.20 23.42
C ILE A 146 -13.07 -2.16 23.88
N LEU A 147 -11.95 -2.62 24.45
CA LEU A 147 -10.86 -1.73 24.86
C LEU A 147 -10.03 -1.30 23.65
N ASP A 148 -9.63 -0.04 23.65
CA ASP A 148 -8.62 0.46 22.71
C ASP A 148 -7.20 0.11 23.17
N VAL A 149 -6.30 0.12 22.19
CA VAL A 149 -4.85 0.21 22.39
C VAL A 149 -4.49 1.64 22.01
N PRO A 150 -4.24 2.55 22.98
CA PRO A 150 -4.10 3.99 22.70
C PRO A 150 -3.00 4.34 21.70
N THR A 151 -2.02 3.45 21.50
CA THR A 151 -0.94 3.61 20.52
C THR A 151 -1.35 3.22 19.08
N ARG A 152 -2.59 2.73 18.86
CA ARG A 152 -3.13 2.32 17.57
C ARG A 152 -4.52 2.93 17.35
N TRP A 153 -4.56 4.00 16.57
CA TRP A 153 -5.78 4.78 16.36
C TRP A 153 -6.98 3.95 15.84
N ASN A 154 -6.76 2.93 15.00
CA ASN A 154 -7.82 2.01 14.51
C ASN A 154 -8.59 1.35 15.67
N SER A 155 -7.90 1.02 16.76
CA SER A 155 -8.56 0.43 17.94
C SER A 155 -9.37 1.45 18.72
N THR A 156 -8.93 2.71 18.75
CA THR A 156 -9.69 3.84 19.32
C THR A 156 -10.96 4.09 18.51
N PHE A 157 -10.87 4.10 17.16
CA PHE A 157 -12.03 4.21 16.27
C PHE A 157 -13.06 3.11 16.55
N LEU A 158 -12.62 1.85 16.58
CA LEU A 158 -13.50 0.70 16.89
C LEU A 158 -14.10 0.79 18.30
N MET A 159 -13.32 1.23 19.30
CA MET A 159 -13.84 1.48 20.65
C MET A 159 -14.95 2.52 20.63
N LEU A 160 -14.75 3.66 19.95
CA LEU A 160 -15.77 4.70 19.84
C LEU A 160 -17.03 4.18 19.13
N GLU A 161 -16.87 3.54 17.97
CA GLU A 161 -17.99 2.97 17.21
C GLU A 161 -18.83 1.98 18.02
N ARG A 162 -18.18 1.19 18.88
CA ARG A 162 -18.88 0.28 19.80
C ARG A 162 -19.49 1.04 20.97
N ALA A 163 -18.73 1.89 21.65
CA ALA A 163 -19.16 2.58 22.86
C ALA A 163 -20.38 3.48 22.63
N LEU A 164 -20.43 4.18 21.48
CA LEU A 164 -21.56 5.04 21.10
C LEU A 164 -22.89 4.28 21.02
N LYS A 165 -22.86 3.02 20.56
CA LYS A 165 -24.06 2.15 20.53
C LYS A 165 -24.57 1.78 21.93
N PHE A 166 -23.74 1.95 22.96
CA PHE A 166 -24.06 1.64 24.35
C PHE A 166 -24.23 2.89 25.24
N GLN A 167 -24.32 4.10 24.68
CA GLN A 167 -24.44 5.34 25.46
C GLN A 167 -25.51 5.26 26.56
N LYS A 168 -26.74 4.84 26.20
CA LYS A 168 -27.85 4.71 27.17
C LYS A 168 -27.56 3.73 28.31
N ALA A 169 -26.79 2.67 28.04
CA ALA A 169 -26.39 1.71 29.06
C ALA A 169 -25.30 2.29 29.98
N PHE A 170 -24.40 3.12 29.44
CA PHE A 170 -23.44 3.87 30.24
C PHE A 170 -24.14 4.91 31.14
N ASP A 171 -25.13 5.64 30.61
CA ASP A 171 -25.91 6.59 31.41
C ASP A 171 -26.60 5.87 32.58
N ARG A 172 -27.24 4.72 32.31
CA ARG A 172 -27.85 3.86 33.33
C ARG A 172 -26.83 3.33 34.36
N MET A 173 -25.64 2.94 33.91
CA MET A 173 -24.56 2.49 34.81
C MET A 173 -24.10 3.63 35.72
N VAL A 174 -23.99 4.85 35.21
CA VAL A 174 -23.62 6.04 36.00
C VAL A 174 -24.70 6.36 37.03
N GLU A 175 -25.99 6.25 36.68
CA GLU A 175 -27.10 6.46 37.62
C GLU A 175 -27.11 5.44 38.77
N GLU A 176 -26.87 4.16 38.46
CA GLU A 176 -27.03 3.07 39.43
C GLU A 176 -25.74 2.74 40.23
N ASP A 177 -24.56 3.01 39.66
CA ASP A 177 -23.25 2.68 40.25
C ASP A 177 -22.35 3.92 40.45
N ALA A 178 -22.97 5.09 40.61
CA ALA A 178 -22.30 6.38 40.71
C ALA A 178 -21.14 6.39 41.71
N CYS A 179 -21.36 5.90 42.93
CA CYS A 179 -20.36 5.93 44.00
C CYS A 179 -19.09 5.13 43.63
N ASN A 180 -19.24 3.92 43.11
CA ASN A 180 -18.10 3.07 42.76
C ASN A 180 -17.38 3.58 41.51
N PHE A 181 -18.12 4.10 40.53
CA PHE A 181 -17.52 4.64 39.33
C PHE A 181 -16.75 5.94 39.61
N CYS A 182 -17.34 6.89 40.35
CA CYS A 182 -16.67 8.13 40.75
C CYS A 182 -15.42 7.85 41.58
N ALA A 183 -15.48 6.95 42.57
CA ALA A 183 -14.31 6.57 43.35
C ALA A 183 -13.20 5.93 42.48
N TRP A 184 -13.56 5.13 41.47
CA TRP A 184 -12.59 4.55 40.54
C TRP A 184 -11.93 5.61 39.63
N LEU A 185 -12.67 6.65 39.26
CA LEU A 185 -12.17 7.78 38.48
C LEU A 185 -11.20 8.65 39.30
N GLU A 186 -11.50 8.92 40.57
CA GLU A 186 -10.62 9.65 41.50
C GLU A 186 -9.25 8.97 41.65
N GLY A 187 -9.23 7.64 41.64
CA GLY A 187 -7.98 6.86 41.74
C GLY A 187 -7.43 6.78 43.17
N ALA A 188 -6.21 6.25 43.30
CA ALA A 188 -5.57 6.17 44.61
C ALA A 188 -5.06 7.54 45.06
N LYS A 189 -4.88 7.75 46.38
CA LYS A 189 -4.30 8.99 46.92
C LYS A 189 -2.95 9.30 46.26
N GLY A 190 -2.89 10.43 45.55
CA GLY A 190 -1.69 10.90 44.85
C GLY A 190 -1.69 10.63 43.34
N GLU A 191 -2.67 9.90 42.81
CA GLU A 191 -2.87 9.76 41.36
C GLU A 191 -3.63 10.95 40.78
N LYS A 192 -3.35 11.29 39.51
CA LYS A 192 -4.16 12.26 38.78
C LYS A 192 -5.56 11.64 38.52
N PRO A 193 -6.66 12.34 38.82
CA PRO A 193 -8.00 11.87 38.48
C PRO A 193 -8.12 11.54 36.99
N LYS A 194 -8.87 10.47 36.70
CA LYS A 194 -9.19 10.05 35.34
C LYS A 194 -10.32 10.92 34.81
N GLU A 195 -10.26 11.26 33.52
CA GLU A 195 -11.36 11.97 32.84
C GLU A 195 -12.65 11.14 32.91
N GLY A 196 -13.76 11.79 33.25
CA GLY A 196 -15.10 11.18 33.35
C GLY A 196 -15.84 11.59 34.64
N PRO A 197 -17.08 11.09 34.85
CA PRO A 197 -17.86 10.23 33.95
C PRO A 197 -18.20 10.93 32.63
N PRO A 198 -18.47 10.20 31.53
CA PRO A 198 -18.84 10.81 30.26
C PRO A 198 -20.12 11.65 30.40
N ALA A 199 -20.05 12.92 30.01
CA ALA A 199 -21.18 13.82 29.88
C ALA A 199 -21.79 13.74 28.48
N SER A 200 -23.00 14.29 28.30
CA SER A 200 -23.68 14.34 26.99
C SER A 200 -22.81 14.94 25.88
N VAL A 201 -21.95 15.90 26.22
CA VAL A 201 -21.04 16.57 25.30
C VAL A 201 -19.91 15.64 24.82
N ASP A 202 -19.43 14.74 25.68
CA ASP A 202 -18.40 13.76 25.30
C ASP A 202 -18.92 12.80 24.22
N TRP A 203 -20.16 12.34 24.38
CA TRP A 203 -20.82 11.48 23.40
C TRP A 203 -21.06 12.19 22.07
N GLN A 204 -21.57 13.43 22.11
CA GLN A 204 -21.84 14.22 20.91
C GLN A 204 -20.56 14.51 20.11
N TYR A 205 -19.46 14.87 20.78
CA TYR A 205 -18.17 15.07 20.12
C TYR A 205 -17.55 13.75 19.67
N GLY A 206 -17.71 12.68 20.47
CA GLY A 206 -17.27 11.33 20.11
C GLY A 206 -17.92 10.81 18.83
N GLU A 207 -19.23 11.06 18.64
CA GLU A 207 -19.97 10.70 17.44
C GLU A 207 -19.49 11.49 16.21
N GLN A 208 -19.46 12.82 16.29
CA GLN A 208 -18.98 13.67 15.19
C GLN A 208 -17.55 13.32 14.77
N PHE A 209 -16.67 13.10 15.75
CA PHE A 209 -15.29 12.75 15.47
C PHE A 209 -15.15 11.32 14.92
N MET A 210 -15.95 10.36 15.38
CA MET A 210 -15.98 9.01 14.81
C MET A 210 -16.38 9.05 13.33
N ASP A 211 -17.45 9.77 12.97
CA ASP A 211 -17.87 9.87 11.58
C ASP A 211 -16.84 10.59 10.70
N PHE A 212 -16.19 11.62 11.24
CA PHE A 212 -15.06 12.28 10.58
C PHE A 212 -13.85 11.33 10.36
N LEU A 213 -13.58 10.40 11.29
CA LEU A 213 -12.51 9.40 11.15
C LEU A 213 -12.87 8.19 10.26
N ARG A 214 -14.15 7.99 9.93
CA ARG A 214 -14.59 6.81 9.18
C ARG A 214 -13.89 6.66 7.81
N PRO A 215 -13.75 7.71 6.99
CA PRO A 215 -13.03 7.61 5.71
C PRO A 215 -11.56 7.20 5.90
N PHE A 216 -10.88 7.72 6.93
CA PHE A 216 -9.50 7.32 7.26
C PHE A 216 -9.42 5.81 7.56
N TYR A 217 -10.44 5.27 8.24
CA TYR A 217 -10.44 3.88 8.69
C TYR A 217 -10.64 2.94 7.50
N GLU A 218 -11.60 3.25 6.64
CA GLU A 218 -11.88 2.51 5.40
C GLU A 218 -10.68 2.52 4.45
N ILE A 219 -10.07 3.70 4.24
CA ILE A 219 -8.86 3.82 3.42
C ILE A 219 -7.71 3.03 4.04
N THR A 220 -7.54 3.07 5.36
CA THR A 220 -6.49 2.29 6.04
C THR A 220 -6.68 0.79 5.83
N LEU A 221 -7.92 0.28 5.88
CA LEU A 221 -8.21 -1.11 5.57
C LEU A 221 -7.87 -1.45 4.11
N LYS A 222 -8.26 -0.58 3.18
CA LYS A 222 -8.00 -0.73 1.75
C LYS A 222 -6.50 -0.79 1.44
N VAL A 223 -5.71 0.17 1.90
CA VAL A 223 -4.25 0.22 1.65
C VAL A 223 -3.46 -0.88 2.38
N CYS A 224 -4.04 -1.47 3.42
CA CYS A 224 -3.46 -2.61 4.14
C CYS A 224 -3.87 -3.97 3.54
N CYS A 225 -4.73 -4.00 2.52
CA CYS A 225 -5.06 -5.22 1.80
C CYS A 225 -3.78 -5.85 1.21
N SER A 226 -3.69 -7.17 1.25
CA SER A 226 -2.50 -7.91 0.78
C SER A 226 -2.77 -8.92 -0.33
N ASN A 227 -4.02 -8.97 -0.81
CA ASN A 227 -4.46 -9.92 -1.83
C ASN A 227 -4.79 -9.24 -3.17
N SER A 228 -4.73 -7.92 -3.24
CA SER A 228 -4.97 -7.13 -4.45
C SER A 228 -3.96 -5.99 -4.53
N PRO A 229 -3.59 -5.53 -5.75
CA PRO A 229 -2.84 -4.30 -5.92
C PRO A 229 -3.59 -3.12 -5.32
N THR A 230 -2.90 -2.24 -4.60
CA THR A 230 -3.51 -1.02 -4.01
C THR A 230 -2.87 0.26 -4.53
N VAL A 231 -1.63 0.18 -5.02
CA VAL A 231 -0.82 1.34 -5.43
C VAL A 231 -1.51 2.21 -6.48
N HIS A 232 -2.23 1.61 -7.43
CA HIS A 232 -2.94 2.31 -8.51
C HIS A 232 -4.11 3.20 -8.03
N SER A 233 -4.73 2.89 -6.89
CA SER A 233 -5.85 3.68 -6.34
C SER A 233 -5.45 4.56 -5.15
N THR A 234 -4.28 4.31 -4.55
CA THR A 234 -3.90 4.87 -3.26
C THR A 234 -3.81 6.40 -3.27
N PHE A 235 -3.36 6.99 -4.38
CA PHE A 235 -3.26 8.44 -4.45
C PHE A 235 -4.63 9.13 -4.49
N GLY A 236 -5.62 8.56 -5.19
CA GLY A 236 -7.01 9.03 -5.12
C GLY A 236 -7.57 8.96 -3.70
N ASP A 237 -7.26 7.88 -2.97
CA ASP A 237 -7.64 7.76 -1.54
C ASP A 237 -6.98 8.86 -0.69
N ILE A 238 -5.69 9.18 -0.93
CA ILE A 238 -4.97 10.28 -0.27
C ILE A 238 -5.64 11.63 -0.55
N LEU A 239 -6.03 11.90 -1.80
CA LEU A 239 -6.71 13.14 -2.16
C LEU A 239 -8.10 13.26 -1.54
N SER A 240 -8.84 12.16 -1.40
CA SER A 240 -10.14 12.19 -0.72
C SER A 240 -10.00 12.62 0.74
N ILE A 241 -8.92 12.21 1.43
CA ILE A 241 -8.59 12.67 2.77
C ILE A 241 -8.21 14.14 2.78
N TYR A 242 -7.46 14.61 1.78
CA TYR A 242 -7.12 16.02 1.66
C TYR A 242 -8.36 16.90 1.53
N GLY A 243 -9.27 16.54 0.61
CA GLY A 243 -10.55 17.23 0.45
C GLY A 243 -11.36 17.22 1.74
N LEU A 244 -11.44 16.07 2.43
CA LEU A 244 -12.09 15.96 3.73
C LEU A 244 -11.46 16.92 4.76
N LEU A 245 -10.14 17.11 4.78
CA LEU A 245 -9.48 18.03 5.72
C LEU A 245 -9.72 19.50 5.35
N GLN A 246 -9.70 19.84 4.06
CA GLN A 246 -9.87 21.21 3.57
C GLN A 246 -11.32 21.71 3.69
N GLU A 247 -12.30 20.86 3.42
CA GLU A 247 -13.70 21.27 3.33
C GLU A 247 -14.42 21.38 4.69
N GLN A 248 -13.69 21.28 5.81
CA GLN A 248 -14.30 21.32 7.14
C GLN A 248 -14.83 22.71 7.49
N LYS A 249 -16.16 22.86 7.43
CA LYS A 249 -16.88 24.08 7.83
C LYS A 249 -17.35 24.07 9.28
N ASN A 250 -17.38 22.91 9.94
CA ASN A 250 -17.77 22.79 11.34
C ASN A 250 -16.61 23.33 12.21
N PRO A 251 -16.82 24.38 13.03
CA PRO A 251 -15.74 24.97 13.83
C PRO A 251 -15.00 23.97 14.73
N CYS A 252 -15.72 23.00 15.31
CA CYS A 252 -15.10 21.97 16.15
C CYS A 252 -14.24 21.00 15.33
N LEU A 253 -14.72 20.55 14.18
CA LEU A 253 -13.93 19.68 13.31
C LEU A 253 -12.78 20.42 12.64
N PHE A 254 -12.91 21.73 12.42
CA PHE A 254 -11.85 22.58 11.88
C PHE A 254 -10.63 22.64 12.81
N GLU A 255 -10.85 22.82 14.12
CA GLU A 255 -9.75 22.80 15.11
C GLU A 255 -9.02 21.44 15.15
N ILE A 256 -9.73 20.35 14.87
CA ILE A 256 -9.16 18.99 14.78
C ILE A 256 -8.45 18.78 13.44
N ALA A 257 -9.04 19.25 12.34
CA ALA A 257 -8.54 19.05 10.99
C ALA A 257 -7.26 19.86 10.72
N SER A 258 -7.12 21.06 11.31
CA SER A 258 -5.94 21.92 11.12
C SER A 258 -4.60 21.20 11.44
N PRO A 259 -4.37 20.62 12.64
CA PRO A 259 -3.11 19.91 12.91
C PRO A 259 -2.97 18.62 12.08
N MET A 260 -4.09 17.97 11.71
CA MET A 260 -4.08 16.82 10.81
C MET A 260 -3.62 17.22 9.40
N GLN A 261 -4.04 18.39 8.90
CA GLN A 261 -3.66 18.96 7.62
C GLN A 261 -2.19 19.37 7.59
N ASP A 262 -1.67 19.97 8.66
CA ASP A 262 -0.23 20.26 8.78
C ASP A 262 0.61 18.98 8.67
N LYS A 263 0.16 17.91 9.34
CA LYS A 263 0.82 16.60 9.21
C LYS A 263 0.67 16.02 7.81
N PHE A 264 -0.49 16.17 7.18
CA PHE A 264 -0.72 15.75 5.80
C PHE A 264 0.27 16.43 4.84
N LEU A 265 0.32 17.78 4.86
CA LEU A 265 1.18 18.58 3.98
C LEU A 265 2.66 18.29 4.20
N LYS A 266 3.07 17.98 5.44
CA LYS A 266 4.44 17.56 5.74
C LYS A 266 4.89 16.37 4.89
N TYR A 267 4.02 15.38 4.67
CA TYR A 267 4.36 14.14 3.95
C TYR A 267 3.93 14.14 2.48
N TRP A 268 2.79 14.75 2.15
CA TRP A 268 2.17 14.67 0.82
C TRP A 268 1.96 16.03 0.15
N GLY A 269 2.37 17.14 0.77
CA GLY A 269 2.18 18.49 0.23
C GLY A 269 3.17 18.91 -0.86
N SER A 270 4.01 18.01 -1.37
CA SER A 270 4.93 18.32 -2.47
C SER A 270 5.17 17.09 -3.33
N PHE A 271 5.14 17.28 -4.65
CA PHE A 271 5.36 16.24 -5.65
C PHE A 271 6.71 15.52 -5.48
N ASP A 272 7.76 16.24 -5.08
CA ASP A 272 9.10 15.68 -4.88
C ASP A 272 9.20 14.73 -3.67
N LYS A 273 8.27 14.84 -2.71
CA LYS A 273 8.23 13.95 -1.54
C LYS A 273 7.47 12.66 -1.82
N LEU A 274 6.64 12.65 -2.86
CA LEU A 274 5.86 11.48 -3.27
C LEU A 274 6.73 10.53 -4.07
N ASN A 275 6.53 9.24 -3.84
CA ASN A 275 7.15 8.24 -4.70
C ASN A 275 6.44 8.25 -6.05
N HIS A 276 7.18 8.50 -7.13
CA HIS A 276 6.59 8.71 -8.45
C HIS A 276 5.95 7.44 -9.03
N TYR A 277 6.25 6.25 -8.48
CA TYR A 277 5.56 5.02 -8.86
C TYR A 277 4.08 5.00 -8.49
N LEU A 278 3.62 5.86 -7.56
CA LEU A 278 2.19 6.07 -7.31
C LEU A 278 1.47 6.57 -8.58
N PHE A 279 2.10 7.50 -9.31
CA PHE A 279 1.54 8.03 -10.55
C PHE A 279 1.71 7.05 -11.71
N ILE A 280 2.85 6.36 -11.80
CA ILE A 280 3.04 5.31 -12.82
C ILE A 280 1.97 4.22 -12.67
N ALA A 281 1.64 3.81 -11.43
CA ALA A 281 0.58 2.86 -11.20
C ALA A 281 -0.81 3.33 -11.67
N ILE A 282 -1.11 4.63 -11.53
CA ILE A 282 -2.34 5.24 -12.09
C ILE A 282 -2.30 5.21 -13.62
N VAL A 283 -1.17 5.58 -14.22
CA VAL A 283 -1.02 5.55 -15.68
C VAL A 283 -1.20 4.15 -16.24
N LEU A 284 -0.72 3.13 -15.53
CA LEU A 284 -0.89 1.72 -15.89
C LEU A 284 -2.30 1.18 -15.65
N ASP A 285 -3.22 1.96 -15.08
CA ASP A 285 -4.65 1.64 -15.08
C ASP A 285 -5.26 2.12 -16.41
N PRO A 286 -5.77 1.22 -17.27
CA PRO A 286 -6.27 1.59 -18.59
C PRO A 286 -7.54 2.43 -18.55
N ARG A 287 -8.19 2.54 -17.38
CA ARG A 287 -9.35 3.44 -17.12
C ARG A 287 -8.93 4.88 -16.85
N HIS A 288 -7.66 5.11 -16.54
CA HIS A 288 -7.17 6.39 -16.01
C HIS A 288 -6.09 7.01 -16.89
N LYS A 289 -5.05 6.22 -17.21
CA LYS A 289 -3.88 6.67 -17.99
C LYS A 289 -3.29 7.98 -17.47
N LEU A 290 -2.70 8.79 -18.36
CA LEU A 290 -2.14 10.09 -18.00
C LEU A 290 -3.22 11.12 -17.64
N GLU A 291 -4.42 11.00 -18.21
CA GLU A 291 -5.53 11.93 -18.01
C GLU A 291 -5.87 12.06 -16.52
N LYS A 292 -5.98 10.95 -15.80
CA LYS A 292 -6.26 10.97 -14.36
C LYS A 292 -5.15 11.61 -13.52
N VAL A 293 -3.89 11.47 -13.95
CA VAL A 293 -2.76 12.09 -13.26
C VAL A 293 -2.81 13.61 -13.42
N VAL A 294 -3.22 14.09 -14.60
CA VAL A 294 -3.46 15.51 -14.86
C VAL A 294 -4.59 16.02 -13.98
N ASP A 295 -5.75 15.35 -13.95
CA ASP A 295 -6.88 15.72 -13.08
C ASP A 295 -6.43 15.91 -11.62
N TYR A 296 -5.58 15.01 -11.13
CA TYR A 296 -5.11 15.06 -9.75
C TYR A 296 -4.13 16.19 -9.47
N PHE A 297 -3.27 16.55 -10.42
CA PHE A 297 -2.41 17.71 -10.27
C PHE A 297 -3.20 19.02 -10.36
N GLU A 298 -4.23 19.08 -11.20
CA GLU A 298 -5.15 20.22 -11.27
C GLU A 298 -5.93 20.41 -9.97
N ILE A 299 -6.38 19.34 -9.31
CA ILE A 299 -7.06 19.41 -8.00
C ILE A 299 -6.12 19.92 -6.89
N LEU A 300 -4.83 19.59 -6.96
CA LEU A 300 -3.85 20.02 -5.96
C LEU A 300 -3.33 21.44 -6.19
N ASP A 301 -3.44 21.95 -7.41
CA ASP A 301 -3.09 23.33 -7.74
C ASP A 301 -4.33 24.20 -7.49
N ASP A 302 -4.34 24.95 -6.38
CA ASP A 302 -5.41 25.88 -5.96
C ASP A 302 -5.54 27.12 -6.89
N GLY A 303 -5.30 26.93 -8.20
CA GLY A 303 -5.64 27.89 -9.26
C GLY A 303 -4.54 28.85 -9.69
N ASP A 304 -3.25 28.65 -9.36
CA ASP A 304 -2.22 29.66 -9.67
C ASP A 304 -0.99 29.18 -10.47
N MET A 305 -0.80 27.90 -10.85
CA MET A 305 0.43 27.50 -11.59
C MET A 305 0.23 26.32 -12.55
N ASN A 306 -0.43 26.54 -13.70
CA ASN A 306 -0.53 25.55 -14.79
C ASN A 306 0.86 24.99 -15.24
N GLU A 307 1.93 25.77 -15.08
CA GLU A 307 3.31 25.32 -15.35
C GLU A 307 3.75 24.13 -14.48
N ASN A 308 3.25 24.02 -13.24
CA ASN A 308 3.56 22.91 -12.34
C ASN A 308 2.84 21.62 -12.76
N VAL A 309 1.60 21.72 -13.24
CA VAL A 309 0.82 20.56 -13.73
C VAL A 309 1.51 19.95 -14.95
N GLU A 310 1.88 20.77 -15.92
CA GLU A 310 2.59 20.32 -17.12
C GLU A 310 3.96 19.73 -16.78
N ALA A 311 4.75 20.38 -15.91
CA ALA A 311 6.08 19.92 -15.51
C ALA A 311 6.02 18.59 -14.74
N ASN A 312 5.07 18.43 -13.82
CA ASN A 312 4.89 17.19 -13.04
C ASN A 312 4.40 16.06 -13.95
N THR A 313 3.42 16.32 -14.82
CA THR A 313 2.92 15.34 -15.80
C THR A 313 4.03 14.89 -16.74
N LYS A 314 4.84 15.83 -17.24
CA LYS A 314 6.02 15.52 -18.05
C LYS A 314 7.00 14.64 -17.27
N THR A 315 7.26 14.94 -16.00
CA THR A 315 8.15 14.13 -15.15
C THR A 315 7.65 12.69 -15.01
N VAL A 316 6.33 12.49 -14.81
CA VAL A 316 5.72 11.15 -14.75
C VAL A 316 5.85 10.44 -16.10
N LYS A 317 5.60 11.14 -17.20
CA LYS A 317 5.72 10.59 -18.56
C LYS A 317 7.16 10.19 -18.88
N ASP A 318 8.13 11.06 -18.59
CA ASP A 318 9.56 10.80 -18.81
C ASP A 318 10.02 9.59 -17.98
N LEU A 319 9.57 9.47 -16.72
CA LEU A 319 9.84 8.29 -15.88
C LEU A 319 9.29 7.00 -16.51
N LEU A 320 8.10 7.04 -17.13
CA LEU A 320 7.55 5.87 -17.82
C LEU A 320 8.40 5.44 -19.03
N TYR A 321 8.88 6.39 -19.83
CA TYR A 321 9.77 6.08 -20.95
C TYR A 321 11.14 5.58 -20.48
N ASP A 322 11.67 6.12 -19.38
CA ASP A 322 12.95 5.65 -18.86
C ASP A 322 12.84 4.23 -18.29
N LEU A 323 11.72 3.88 -17.63
CA LEU A 323 11.41 2.49 -17.29
C LEU A 323 11.32 1.62 -18.54
N TYR A 324 10.62 2.09 -19.58
CA TYR A 324 10.51 1.34 -20.83
C TYR A 324 11.87 1.03 -21.46
N LYS A 325 12.78 2.01 -21.54
CA LYS A 325 14.13 1.80 -22.09
C LYS A 325 14.89 0.72 -21.33
N VAL A 326 14.86 0.76 -19.99
CA VAL A 326 15.55 -0.25 -19.17
C VAL A 326 15.01 -1.65 -19.44
N TYR A 327 13.68 -1.82 -19.48
CA TYR A 327 13.09 -3.15 -19.70
C TYR A 327 13.27 -3.65 -21.14
N GLU A 328 13.33 -2.74 -22.11
CA GLU A 328 13.63 -3.05 -23.51
C GLU A 328 15.07 -3.58 -23.66
N GLU A 329 16.05 -2.94 -23.03
CA GLU A 329 17.46 -3.37 -23.04
C GLU A 329 17.63 -4.75 -22.40
N GLU A 330 17.00 -4.99 -21.24
CA GLU A 330 17.04 -6.29 -20.57
C GLU A 330 16.41 -7.43 -21.40
N GLY A 331 15.35 -7.11 -22.16
CA GLY A 331 14.71 -8.05 -23.06
C GLY A 331 15.60 -8.46 -24.23
N ARG A 332 16.47 -7.56 -24.70
CA ARG A 332 17.44 -7.83 -25.78
C ARG A 332 18.58 -8.71 -25.31
N GLU A 333 19.11 -8.49 -24.10
CA GLU A 333 20.20 -9.30 -23.53
C GLU A 333 19.76 -10.75 -23.25
N SER A 334 18.51 -10.94 -22.81
CA SER A 334 17.95 -12.28 -22.57
C SER A 334 17.66 -13.06 -23.87
N GLY A 335 17.57 -12.37 -25.02
CA GLY A 335 17.27 -12.95 -26.34
C GLY A 335 18.49 -13.47 -27.12
N VAL A 336 19.71 -13.37 -26.59
CA VAL A 336 20.95 -13.82 -27.28
C VAL A 336 21.21 -15.34 -27.11
N GLY A 337 20.33 -16.05 -26.40
CA GLY A 337 20.47 -17.47 -26.08
C GLY A 337 19.58 -18.43 -26.86
N GLU A 338 19.30 -18.22 -28.15
CA GLU A 338 18.74 -19.28 -29.01
C GLU A 338 19.02 -19.03 -30.51
N VAL A 339 20.31 -18.97 -30.86
CA VAL A 339 20.74 -19.29 -32.23
C VAL A 339 21.06 -20.78 -32.27
N VAL A 340 20.02 -21.62 -32.23
CA VAL A 340 20.14 -22.96 -32.82
C VAL A 340 19.79 -22.78 -34.29
N GLY A 341 20.84 -22.58 -35.09
CA GLY A 341 20.76 -22.70 -36.53
C GLY A 341 20.32 -24.11 -36.90
N SER A 342 19.01 -24.31 -37.03
CA SER A 342 18.48 -25.43 -37.78
C SER A 342 18.39 -24.98 -39.23
N GLN A 343 19.44 -25.26 -39.99
CA GLN A 343 19.32 -25.38 -41.44
C GLN A 343 18.37 -26.54 -41.74
N VAL A 344 17.07 -26.27 -41.73
CA VAL A 344 16.11 -27.11 -42.45
C VAL A 344 16.12 -26.60 -43.88
N SER A 345 16.90 -27.29 -44.70
CA SER A 345 16.73 -27.31 -46.16
C SER A 345 15.29 -27.70 -46.48
N SER A 346 14.42 -26.72 -46.64
CA SER A 346 13.09 -26.93 -47.20
C SER A 346 13.24 -26.93 -48.72
N GLU A 347 13.15 -28.14 -49.29
CA GLU A 347 12.96 -28.36 -50.71
C GLU A 347 11.81 -27.48 -51.19
N ARG A 348 12.12 -26.57 -52.12
CA ARG A 348 11.12 -25.77 -52.82
C ARG A 348 10.28 -26.72 -53.66
N THR A 349 9.10 -27.06 -53.17
CA THR A 349 8.02 -27.54 -54.03
C THR A 349 7.56 -26.37 -54.89
N SER A 350 7.91 -26.47 -56.17
CA SER A 350 7.55 -25.54 -57.24
C SER A 350 6.05 -25.63 -57.54
N SER A 351 5.20 -24.95 -56.76
CA SER A 351 3.81 -24.73 -57.15
C SER A 351 3.68 -23.46 -57.99
N SER A 352 3.78 -23.67 -59.31
CA SER A 352 3.25 -22.89 -60.44
C SER A 352 2.80 -21.44 -60.15
N SER A 353 3.67 -20.47 -60.46
CA SER A 353 3.31 -19.07 -60.64
C SER A 353 2.48 -18.91 -61.91
N LYS A 354 1.16 -19.07 -61.82
CA LYS A 354 0.24 -18.60 -62.86
C LYS A 354 -0.17 -17.16 -62.58
N GLY A 355 0.37 -16.28 -63.42
CA GLY A 355 -0.03 -14.90 -63.74
C GLY A 355 -0.88 -14.14 -62.72
N LEU A 356 -0.23 -13.47 -61.77
CA LEU A 356 -0.81 -12.29 -61.14
C LEU A 356 -0.90 -11.19 -62.20
N THR A 357 -2.05 -10.53 -62.31
CA THR A 357 -2.22 -9.36 -63.18
C THR A 357 -1.35 -8.19 -62.69
N GLU A 358 -0.95 -7.30 -63.60
CA GLU A 358 -0.14 -6.10 -63.28
C GLU A 358 -0.81 -5.23 -62.19
N LEU A 359 -2.15 -5.25 -62.13
CA LEU A 359 -2.93 -4.56 -61.10
C LEU A 359 -2.73 -5.15 -59.69
N GLU A 360 -2.65 -6.48 -59.59
CA GLU A 360 -2.46 -7.19 -58.31
C GLU A 360 -1.04 -7.03 -57.77
N LYS A 361 -0.03 -6.92 -58.65
CA LYS A 361 1.33 -6.52 -58.25
C LYS A 361 1.35 -5.11 -57.67
N ARG A 362 0.71 -4.15 -58.35
CA ARG A 362 0.63 -2.75 -57.89
C ARG A 362 -0.17 -2.59 -56.59
N LEU A 363 -1.21 -3.40 -56.39
CA LEU A 363 -1.95 -3.46 -55.13
C LEU A 363 -1.09 -4.01 -54.00
N LYS A 364 -0.37 -5.12 -54.22
CA LYS A 364 0.57 -5.67 -53.23
C LYS A 364 1.71 -4.71 -52.91
N GLU A 365 2.26 -4.00 -53.90
CA GLU A 365 3.27 -2.97 -53.68
C GLU A 365 2.73 -1.76 -52.91
N LYS A 366 1.49 -1.31 -53.20
CA LYS A 366 0.82 -0.25 -52.40
C LYS A 366 0.50 -0.71 -50.99
N GLU A 367 0.11 -1.97 -50.79
CA GLU A 367 -0.11 -2.55 -49.48
C GLU A 367 1.19 -2.71 -48.70
N GLN A 368 2.27 -3.17 -49.34
CA GLN A 368 3.60 -3.23 -48.76
C GLN A 368 4.13 -1.83 -48.43
N ARG A 369 3.90 -0.82 -49.29
CA ARG A 369 4.23 0.58 -48.99
C ARG A 369 3.38 1.16 -47.87
N ARG A 370 2.07 0.86 -47.80
CA ARG A 370 1.22 1.24 -46.64
C ARG A 370 1.67 0.55 -45.36
N ARG A 371 2.07 -0.73 -45.42
CA ARG A 371 2.62 -1.49 -44.29
C ARG A 371 3.98 -0.97 -43.87
N ALA A 372 4.86 -0.63 -44.80
CA ALA A 372 6.16 -0.02 -44.52
C ALA A 372 6.03 1.41 -43.99
N MET A 373 5.06 2.18 -44.48
CA MET A 373 4.73 3.52 -43.97
C MET A 373 4.08 3.48 -42.58
N LYS A 374 3.27 2.45 -42.29
CA LYS A 374 2.78 2.16 -40.92
C LYS A 374 3.88 1.61 -40.01
N ALA A 375 4.79 0.80 -40.53
CA ALA A 375 5.93 0.25 -39.78
C ALA A 375 7.02 1.30 -39.51
N GLY A 376 7.09 2.38 -40.31
CA GLY A 376 7.93 3.55 -40.05
C GLY A 376 7.46 4.41 -38.87
N ILE A 377 6.25 4.18 -38.36
CA ILE A 377 5.79 4.67 -37.06
C ILE A 377 5.99 3.51 -36.08
N VAL A 378 7.23 3.32 -35.61
CA VAL A 378 7.48 2.43 -34.47
C VAL A 378 6.97 3.16 -33.23
N ASN A 379 5.65 3.14 -33.01
CA ASN A 379 5.11 3.48 -31.70
C ASN A 379 5.51 2.34 -30.76
N ASN A 380 6.42 2.63 -29.85
CA ASN A 380 6.77 1.76 -28.74
C ASN A 380 5.50 1.42 -27.92
N ASP A 381 5.58 0.43 -27.02
CA ASP A 381 4.39 -0.02 -26.28
C ASP A 381 3.72 1.12 -25.49
N VAL A 382 4.52 2.07 -24.98
CA VAL A 382 4.05 3.24 -24.24
C VAL A 382 3.19 4.14 -25.15
N ASP A 383 3.69 4.52 -26.33
CA ASP A 383 2.97 5.38 -27.28
C ASP A 383 1.66 4.72 -27.74
N ARG A 384 1.68 3.40 -27.96
CA ARG A 384 0.47 2.65 -28.33
C ARG A 384 -0.54 2.65 -27.18
N TYR A 385 -0.09 2.34 -25.96
CA TYR A 385 -0.97 2.26 -24.80
C TYR A 385 -1.61 3.60 -24.45
N LEU A 386 -0.82 4.69 -24.50
CA LEU A 386 -1.31 6.04 -24.23
C LEU A 386 -2.23 6.57 -25.35
N GLY A 387 -2.03 6.15 -26.60
CA GLY A 387 -2.87 6.55 -27.73
C GLY A 387 -4.17 5.75 -27.87
N ASP A 388 -4.26 4.58 -27.23
CA ASP A 388 -5.47 3.77 -27.20
C ASP A 388 -6.59 4.44 -26.37
N PRO A 389 -7.86 4.15 -26.64
CA PRO A 389 -8.96 4.68 -25.83
C PRO A 389 -8.86 4.21 -24.37
N ILE A 390 -9.43 5.01 -23.48
CA ILE A 390 -9.62 4.65 -22.08
C ILE A 390 -10.70 3.56 -21.97
N GLU A 391 -10.46 2.59 -21.08
CA GLU A 391 -11.41 1.51 -20.78
C GLU A 391 -12.52 1.99 -19.85
N GLY A 392 -13.72 1.39 -19.96
CA GLY A 392 -14.87 1.79 -19.14
C GLY A 392 -14.84 1.28 -17.69
N ASP A 393 -15.50 2.02 -16.80
CA ASP A 393 -15.60 1.73 -15.37
C ASP A 393 -16.70 0.69 -15.05
N GLY A 394 -16.48 -0.57 -15.41
CA GLY A 394 -17.36 -1.67 -14.96
C GLY A 394 -17.16 -2.01 -13.47
N GLU A 395 -18.25 -2.30 -12.75
CA GLU A 395 -18.21 -2.66 -11.31
C GLU A 395 -17.32 -3.87 -10.99
N ASP A 396 -17.09 -4.76 -11.96
CA ASP A 396 -16.24 -5.97 -11.83
C ASP A 396 -14.86 -5.84 -12.51
N PHE A 397 -14.35 -4.62 -12.70
CA PHE A 397 -13.05 -4.43 -13.38
C PHE A 397 -11.88 -5.00 -12.55
N ASP A 398 -11.24 -6.06 -13.07
CA ASP A 398 -10.01 -6.62 -12.53
C ASP A 398 -8.80 -6.15 -13.36
N LEU A 399 -8.02 -5.25 -12.78
CA LEU A 399 -6.82 -4.67 -13.39
C LEU A 399 -5.77 -5.72 -13.76
N LEU A 400 -5.53 -6.72 -12.91
CA LEU A 400 -4.52 -7.74 -13.18
C LEU A 400 -4.98 -8.66 -14.31
N ASN A 401 -6.26 -9.00 -14.33
CA ASN A 401 -6.83 -9.79 -15.41
C ASN A 401 -6.86 -9.02 -16.73
N TRP A 402 -7.10 -7.71 -16.72
CA TRP A 402 -7.02 -6.88 -17.93
C TRP A 402 -5.61 -6.93 -18.53
N TRP A 403 -4.57 -6.73 -17.71
CA TRP A 403 -3.20 -6.81 -18.20
C TRP A 403 -2.79 -8.23 -18.64
N ARG A 404 -3.34 -9.27 -17.99
CA ARG A 404 -3.16 -10.67 -18.41
C ARG A 404 -3.69 -10.94 -19.81
N VAL A 405 -4.90 -10.45 -20.11
CA VAL A 405 -5.60 -10.74 -21.37
C VAL A 405 -5.14 -9.81 -22.50
N ASN A 406 -5.04 -8.52 -22.22
CA ASN A 406 -4.77 -7.49 -23.23
C ASN A 406 -3.29 -7.07 -23.26
N GLY A 407 -2.65 -6.99 -22.10
CA GLY A 407 -1.32 -6.42 -21.93
C GLY A 407 -0.21 -7.24 -22.57
N VAL A 408 -0.16 -8.55 -22.30
CA VAL A 408 0.98 -9.41 -22.71
C VAL A 408 1.20 -9.42 -24.23
N CYS A 409 0.14 -9.45 -25.02
CA CYS A 409 0.23 -9.49 -26.48
C CYS A 409 0.34 -8.10 -27.11
N LYS A 410 -0.33 -7.10 -26.53
CA LYS A 410 -0.45 -5.76 -27.14
C LYS A 410 0.66 -4.80 -26.71
N TYR A 411 1.19 -5.00 -25.50
CA TYR A 411 2.17 -4.14 -24.84
C TYR A 411 3.21 -4.99 -24.05
N PRO A 412 3.99 -5.86 -24.71
CA PRO A 412 4.83 -6.86 -24.03
C PRO A 412 5.83 -6.28 -23.00
N ILE A 413 6.49 -5.16 -23.30
CA ILE A 413 7.45 -4.51 -22.39
C ILE A 413 6.70 -3.78 -21.29
N LEU A 414 5.63 -3.06 -21.63
CA LEU A 414 4.83 -2.33 -20.66
C LEU A 414 4.12 -3.27 -19.67
N ALA A 415 3.72 -4.46 -20.11
CA ALA A 415 3.14 -5.49 -19.26
C ALA A 415 4.14 -6.00 -18.20
N ARG A 416 5.44 -6.06 -18.50
CA ARG A 416 6.49 -6.36 -17.51
C ARG A 416 6.61 -5.24 -16.48
N ILE A 417 6.57 -3.98 -16.93
CA ILE A 417 6.58 -2.81 -16.03
C ILE A 417 5.34 -2.82 -15.14
N ALA A 418 4.17 -3.11 -15.70
CA ALA A 418 2.91 -3.20 -14.96
C ALA A 418 2.97 -4.26 -13.86
N ARG A 419 3.54 -5.43 -14.16
CA ARG A 419 3.72 -6.51 -13.19
C ARG A 419 4.56 -6.08 -11.98
N ASP A 420 5.64 -5.33 -12.20
CA ASP A 420 6.53 -4.93 -11.11
C ASP A 420 5.99 -3.70 -10.35
N VAL A 421 5.42 -2.72 -11.06
CA VAL A 421 4.86 -1.51 -10.44
C VAL A 421 3.58 -1.81 -9.65
N LEU A 422 2.65 -2.61 -10.19
CA LEU A 422 1.39 -2.94 -9.50
C LEU A 422 1.61 -3.86 -8.29
N ALA A 423 2.75 -4.54 -8.21
CA ALA A 423 3.12 -5.36 -7.06
C ALA A 423 3.55 -4.53 -5.84
N ILE A 424 3.83 -3.22 -6.01
CA ILE A 424 4.35 -2.36 -4.96
C ILE A 424 3.33 -2.27 -3.80
N PRO A 425 3.70 -2.69 -2.57
CA PRO A 425 2.86 -2.44 -1.41
C PRO A 425 3.02 -1.00 -0.94
N VAL A 426 1.91 -0.33 -0.63
CA VAL A 426 1.92 1.02 -0.06
C VAL A 426 1.89 1.02 1.48
N SER A 427 1.81 -0.16 2.10
CA SER A 427 1.71 -0.34 3.56
C SER A 427 2.63 -1.45 4.08
N THR A 428 3.31 -1.18 5.18
CA THR A 428 4.10 -2.17 5.94
C THR A 428 3.25 -3.04 6.87
N ILE A 429 2.00 -2.63 7.16
CA ILE A 429 1.14 -3.30 8.15
C ILE A 429 0.78 -4.72 7.71
N ALA A 430 0.67 -4.96 6.40
CA ALA A 430 0.52 -6.30 5.86
C ALA A 430 1.63 -7.22 6.38
N SER A 431 2.87 -6.76 6.42
CA SER A 431 4.02 -7.51 6.95
C SER A 431 4.03 -7.54 8.49
N GLU A 432 3.49 -6.53 9.17
CA GLU A 432 3.39 -6.50 10.64
C GLU A 432 2.40 -7.53 11.22
N SER A 433 1.35 -7.88 10.48
CA SER A 433 0.44 -8.97 10.86
C SER A 433 1.17 -10.32 11.06
N SER A 434 2.30 -10.52 10.38
CA SER A 434 3.14 -11.70 10.55
C SER A 434 3.80 -11.76 11.93
N PHE A 435 4.11 -10.62 12.57
CA PHE A 435 4.58 -10.59 13.95
C PHE A 435 3.48 -10.96 14.95
N SER A 436 2.22 -10.56 14.69
CA SER A 436 1.10 -10.93 15.57
C SER A 436 0.83 -12.44 15.54
N THR A 437 1.06 -13.07 14.38
CA THR A 437 0.96 -14.53 14.21
C THR A 437 2.19 -15.23 14.81
N SER A 438 3.38 -14.67 14.61
CA SER A 438 4.65 -15.23 15.11
C SER A 438 4.86 -15.04 16.61
N GLY A 439 4.24 -14.04 17.24
CA GLY A 439 4.26 -13.83 18.69
C GLY A 439 3.56 -14.95 19.47
N ARG A 440 2.73 -15.76 18.81
CA ARG A 440 2.19 -17.01 19.40
C ARG A 440 3.19 -18.18 19.36
N ILE A 441 4.24 -18.06 18.55
CA ILE A 441 5.28 -19.09 18.35
C ILE A 441 6.56 -18.71 19.12
N ILE A 442 6.88 -17.42 19.19
CA ILE A 442 7.99 -16.86 19.96
C ILE A 442 7.43 -16.31 21.29
N ASP A 443 7.22 -17.19 22.26
CA ASP A 443 6.88 -16.83 23.64
C ASP A 443 8.17 -16.63 24.46
N PRO A 444 8.26 -15.62 25.36
CA PRO A 444 9.40 -15.42 26.27
C PRO A 444 9.81 -16.66 27.08
N TYR A 445 8.89 -17.60 27.31
CA TYR A 445 9.07 -18.78 28.15
C TYR A 445 9.47 -20.06 27.36
N ARG A 446 9.69 -20.01 26.03
CA ARG A 446 10.02 -21.21 25.21
C ARG A 446 11.14 -21.04 24.17
N SER A 447 12.23 -20.35 24.48
CA SER A 447 13.36 -20.17 23.56
C SER A 447 14.53 -21.13 23.81
N SER A 448 14.35 -22.43 23.50
CA SER A 448 15.46 -23.39 23.33
C SER A 448 15.93 -23.53 21.87
N LEU A 449 15.23 -22.90 20.92
CA LEU A 449 15.52 -23.01 19.51
C LEU A 449 16.49 -21.90 19.05
N ARG A 450 17.51 -22.27 18.28
CA ARG A 450 18.42 -21.29 17.64
C ARG A 450 17.61 -20.37 16.73
N VAL A 451 17.94 -19.07 16.72
CA VAL A 451 17.25 -18.02 15.94
C VAL A 451 17.02 -18.44 14.48
N LYS A 452 18.02 -19.03 13.82
CA LYS A 452 17.89 -19.56 12.44
C LYS A 452 16.81 -20.65 12.29
N MET A 453 16.64 -21.50 13.29
CA MET A 453 15.62 -22.57 13.29
C MET A 453 14.22 -21.99 13.52
N CYS A 454 14.08 -20.98 14.39
CA CYS A 454 12.81 -20.26 14.57
C CYS A 454 12.38 -19.55 13.28
N ILE A 455 13.32 -18.88 12.60
CA ILE A 455 13.07 -18.22 11.31
C ILE A 455 12.61 -19.24 10.28
N TYR A 456 13.32 -20.36 10.14
CA TYR A 456 12.96 -21.42 9.19
C TYR A 456 11.58 -22.02 9.48
N ILE A 457 11.28 -22.27 10.76
CA ILE A 457 9.98 -22.78 11.20
C ILE A 457 8.86 -21.76 10.94
N ILE A 458 9.08 -20.47 11.18
CA ILE A 458 8.07 -19.42 10.92
C ILE A 458 7.84 -19.28 9.40
N CYS A 459 8.89 -19.26 8.59
CA CYS A 459 8.79 -19.23 7.13
C CYS A 459 8.08 -20.47 6.56
N LEU A 460 8.27 -21.65 7.18
CA LEU A 460 7.57 -22.88 6.82
C LEU A 460 6.12 -22.94 7.33
N LEU A 461 5.86 -22.53 8.57
CA LEU A 461 4.53 -22.59 9.21
C LEU A 461 3.57 -21.54 8.64
N LEU A 462 4.07 -20.39 8.19
CA LEU A 462 3.29 -19.40 7.43
C LEU A 462 3.02 -19.83 5.97
N ARG A 463 3.24 -21.12 5.64
CA ARG A 463 2.96 -21.84 4.37
C ARG A 463 2.41 -20.96 3.22
N ARG A 464 3.31 -20.41 2.42
CA ARG A 464 3.09 -20.16 0.97
C ARG A 464 4.24 -20.69 0.09
N TRP A 465 5.08 -21.59 0.63
CA TRP A 465 6.20 -22.24 -0.07
C TRP A 465 6.01 -23.76 -0.10
N SER A 466 4.87 -24.24 -0.59
CA SER A 466 4.77 -25.61 -1.09
C SER A 466 4.82 -25.56 -2.62
N CYS A 467 5.92 -26.09 -3.19
CA CYS A 467 6.22 -26.26 -4.62
C CYS A 467 6.96 -25.14 -5.38
N VAL A 468 8.26 -24.91 -5.11
CA VAL A 468 9.22 -24.45 -6.17
C VAL A 468 10.64 -25.05 -5.99
N LYS A 469 10.83 -26.14 -5.21
CA LYS A 469 12.15 -26.78 -5.06
C LYS A 469 12.35 -28.07 -5.86
N LYS A 470 11.61 -28.25 -6.96
CA LYS A 470 11.87 -29.29 -7.96
C LYS A 470 11.82 -28.69 -9.36
N ARG A 471 12.91 -28.06 -9.79
CA ARG A 471 13.38 -27.95 -11.19
C ARG A 471 14.74 -27.24 -11.20
N LYS A 472 15.73 -27.91 -10.61
CA LYS A 472 17.13 -27.84 -11.02
C LYS A 472 17.54 -29.28 -11.19
N GLU A 473 17.27 -29.81 -12.37
CA GLU A 473 17.75 -31.08 -12.95
C GLU A 473 16.81 -31.39 -14.12
N VAL A 474 17.19 -30.97 -15.32
CA VAL A 474 17.56 -31.80 -16.47
C VAL A 474 17.79 -30.81 -17.63
N ILE A 475 19.09 -30.66 -17.95
CA ILE A 475 19.76 -30.16 -19.16
C ILE A 475 19.23 -28.86 -19.77
#